data_AF-A0A0F8Z113-F1
#
_entry.id   AF-A0A0F8Z113-F1
#
_cell.length_a   1.000
_cell.length_b   1.000
_cell.length_c   1.000
_cell.angle_alpha   90.00
_cell.angle_beta   90.00
_cell.angle_gamma   90.00
#
_symmetry.space_group_name_H-M   'P 1'
#
loop_
_entity.id
_entity.type
_entity.pdbx_description
1 polymer ?
#
loop_
_entity_poly.entity_id
_entity_poly.type
_entity_poly.pdbx_seq_one_letter_code
_entity_poly.pdbx_strand_id
1 'polypeptide(L)' 'EGKVQTKPLITHRFSLQESSKVFRMMYEKEQYFHKVMFIP' A
#
# COMPACT_ATOMS: atom_id res chain seq x y z
N GLU A 1 0.88 11.84 -22.95
CA GLU A 1 0.84 10.83 -21.86
C GLU A 1 0.64 11.52 -20.51
N GLY A 2 0.28 10.80 -19.44
CA GLY A 2 0.09 11.41 -18.10
C GLY A 2 -1.30 12.01 -17.82
N LYS A 3 -2.37 11.49 -18.45
CA LYS A 3 -3.74 12.04 -18.30
C LYS A 3 -4.35 11.84 -16.90
N VAL A 4 -3.80 10.92 -16.10
CA VAL A 4 -4.28 10.60 -14.74
C VAL A 4 -3.09 10.50 -13.80
N GLN A 5 -3.10 11.29 -12.72
CA GLN A 5 -2.09 11.23 -11.68
C GLN A 5 -2.46 10.16 -10.63
N THR A 6 -1.79 9.00 -10.67
CA THR A 6 -2.05 7.88 -9.75
C THR A 6 -1.14 7.86 -8.52
N LYS A 7 -0.04 8.64 -8.53
CA LYS A 7 0.89 8.79 -7.40
C LYS A 7 0.20 9.09 -6.06
N PRO A 8 -0.77 10.02 -5.95
CA PRO A 8 -1.40 10.34 -4.67
C PRO A 8 -2.35 9.25 -4.14
N LEU A 9 -2.67 8.22 -4.93
CA LEU A 9 -3.51 7.11 -4.47
C LEU A 9 -2.72 6.12 -3.59
N ILE A 10 -1.40 5.98 -3.83
CA ILE A 10 -0.56 5.03 -3.12
C ILE A 10 -0.16 5.65 -1.78
N THR A 11 -0.84 5.25 -0.70
CA THR A 11 -0.51 5.75 0.64
C THR A 11 0.66 5.02 1.28
N HIS A 12 0.90 3.75 0.91
CA HIS A 12 1.99 2.96 1.49
C HIS A 12 2.70 2.11 0.45
N ARG A 13 4.03 1.99 0.62
CA ARG A 13 4.91 1.13 -0.16
C ARG A 13 5.67 0.24 0.80
N PHE A 14 5.60 -1.07 0.57
CA PHE A 14 6.28 -2.07 1.39
C PHE A 14 7.05 -3.04 0.52
N SER A 15 8.05 -3.68 1.09
CA SER A 15 8.71 -4.81 0.43
C SER A 15 7.80 -6.04 0.42
N LEU A 16 8.03 -6.98 -0.50
CA LEU A 16 7.31 -8.26 -0.49
C LEU A 16 7.55 -9.07 0.79
N GLN A 17 8.71 -8.91 1.41
CA GLN A 17 9.10 -9.57 2.66
C GLN A 17 8.19 -9.16 3.83
N GLU A 18 7.64 -7.94 3.77
CA GLU A 18 6.75 -7.40 4.81
C GLU A 18 5.27 -7.72 4.57
N SER A 19 4.94 -8.41 3.48
CA SER A 19 3.55 -8.66 3.04
C SER A 19 2.67 -9.24 4.14
N SER A 20 3.12 -10.30 4.83
CA SER A 20 2.35 -10.92 5.92
C SER A 20 2.02 -9.95 7.05
N LYS A 21 2.96 -9.08 7.43
CA LYS A 21 2.76 -8.05 8.47
C LYS A 21 1.75 -7.02 7.99
N VAL A 22 1.89 -6.54 6.75
CA VAL A 22 1.04 -5.52 6.15
C VAL A 22 -0.42 -6.01 6.01
N PHE A 23 -0.62 -7.26 5.57
CA PHE A 23 -1.96 -7.85 5.50
C PHE A 23 -2.62 -7.95 6.87
N ARG A 24 -1.85 -8.26 7.91
CA ARG A 24 -2.37 -8.29 9.28
C ARG A 24 -2.77 -6.88 9.77
N MET A 25 -1.91 -5.87 9.54
CA MET A 25 -2.22 -4.47 9.91
C MET A 25 -3.49 -3.97 9.21
N MET A 26 -3.72 -4.36 7.95
CA MET A 26 -4.96 -4.04 7.22
C MET A 26 -6.18 -4.72 7.82
N TYR A 27 -6.06 -6.00 8.17
CA TYR A 27 -7.15 -6.76 8.77
C TYR A 27 -7.56 -6.19 10.13
N GLU A 28 -6.56 -5.86 10.96
CA GLU A 28 -6.73 -5.27 12.30
C GLU A 28 -7.12 -3.78 12.23
N LYS A 29 -7.12 -3.15 11.03
CA LYS A 29 -7.41 -1.73 10.79
C LYS A 29 -6.55 -0.78 11.63
N GLU A 30 -5.29 -1.15 11.85
CA GLU A 30 -4.36 -0.39 12.69
C GLU A 30 -3.99 0.99 12.09
N GLN A 31 -4.12 1.14 10.76
CA GLN A 31 -3.87 2.38 10.04
C GLN A 31 -4.88 2.59 8.91
N TYR A 32 -4.98 3.82 8.41
CA TYR A 32 -5.77 4.13 7.22
C TYR A 32 -5.01 3.76 5.94
N PHE A 33 -5.49 2.72 5.24
CA PHE A 33 -4.93 2.27 3.97
C PHE A 33 -5.85 2.67 2.80
N HIS A 34 -5.33 3.44 1.84
CA HIS A 34 -6.09 3.82 0.63
C HIS A 34 -5.69 2.95 -0.56
N LYS A 35 -4.39 2.89 -0.89
CA LYS A 35 -3.84 1.90 -1.81
C LYS A 35 -2.43 1.53 -1.37
N VAL A 36 -2.21 0.23 -1.22
CA VAL A 36 -0.91 -0.33 -0.83
C VAL A 36 -0.25 -0.97 -2.04
N MET A 37 1.04 -0.72 -2.21
CA MET A 37 1.85 -1.25 -3.29
C MET A 37 3.02 -2.03 -2.69
N PHE A 38 3.17 -3.28 -3.12
CA PHE A 38 4.36 -4.07 -2.83
C PHE A 38 5.38 -3.90 -3.96
N ILE A 39 6.61 -3.59 -3.59
CA ILE A 39 7.74 -3.51 -4.52
C ILE A 39 8.65 -4.74 -4.31
N PRO A 40 9.28 -5.26 -5.40
CA PRO A 40 10.20 -6.39 -5.31
C PRO A 40 11.36 -6.11 -4.36
#